data_AF-A0A6C0INP9-F1
#
_entry.id   AF-A0A6C0INP9-F1
#
_cell.length_a   1.000
_cell.length_b   1.000
_cell.length_c   1.000
_cell.angle_alpha   90.00
_cell.angle_beta   90.00
_cell.angle_gamma   90.00
#
_symmetry.space_group_name_H-M   'P 1'
#
loop_
_entity.id
_entity.type
_entity.pdbx_description
1 polymer ?
#
loop_
_entity_poly.entity_id
_entity_poly.type
_entity_poly.pdbx_seq_one_letter_code
_entity_poly.pdbx_strand_id
1 'polypeptide(L)'
;MIENKQILIDGFSGFLMFAGLSYLTEKNKDKDYYHKIAAFAWGAPFTFFYLMYITSKQGKKAAMDFNRHALFGTMATLFLILFSLYFHNMDVKINVLFSFFVTFAFAFVYFKFKLYNRF
;
A
#
# COMPACT_ATOMS: atom_id res chain seq x y z
N MET A 1 -16.20 10.14 -23.64
CA MET A 1 -17.10 9.07 -23.16
C MET A 1 -16.37 7.81 -22.69
N ILE A 2 -15.29 7.38 -23.36
CA ILE A 2 -14.52 6.17 -23.00
C ILE A 2 -13.75 6.34 -21.68
N GLU A 3 -13.21 7.53 -21.41
CA GLU A 3 -12.44 7.84 -20.21
C GLU A 3 -13.27 7.73 -18.92
N ASN A 4 -14.48 8.29 -18.91
CA ASN A 4 -15.42 8.16 -17.78
C ASN A 4 -15.78 6.69 -17.49
N LYS A 5 -15.92 5.86 -18.52
CA LYS A 5 -16.20 4.43 -18.36
C LYS A 5 -15.02 3.72 -17.67
N GLN A 6 -13.79 4.06 -18.04
CA GLN A 6 -12.60 3.44 -17.46
C GLN A 6 -12.41 3.84 -15.98
N ILE A 7 -12.61 5.13 -15.66
CA ILE A 7 -12.60 5.63 -14.28
C ILE A 7 -13.66 4.91 -13.43
N LEU A 8 -14.87 4.73 -13.94
CA LEU A 8 -15.94 4.02 -13.23
C LEU A 8 -15.60 2.54 -13.00
N ILE A 9 -15.04 1.85 -14.00
CA ILE A 9 -14.65 0.44 -13.88
C ILE A 9 -13.52 0.28 -12.87
N ASP A 10 -12.48 1.10 -12.98
CA ASP A 10 -11.35 1.03 -12.07
C ASP A 10 -11.81 1.38 -10.66
N GLY A 11 -12.53 2.48 -10.48
CA GLY A 11 -13.09 2.89 -9.19
C GLY A 11 -13.98 1.83 -8.56
N PHE A 12 -14.89 1.22 -9.32
CA PHE A 12 -15.75 0.14 -8.82
C PHE A 12 -14.95 -1.11 -8.44
N SER A 13 -13.93 -1.46 -9.23
CA SER A 13 -13.04 -2.59 -8.93
C SER A 13 -12.24 -2.36 -7.65
N GLY A 14 -11.75 -1.13 -7.44
CA GLY A 14 -11.09 -0.72 -6.20
C GLY A 14 -12.04 -0.78 -5.01
N PHE A 15 -13.26 -0.27 -5.17
CA PHE A 15 -14.32 -0.36 -4.16
C PHE A 15 -14.59 -1.81 -3.75
N LEU A 16 -14.81 -2.72 -4.70
CA LEU A 16 -15.04 -4.13 -4.40
C LEU A 16 -13.86 -4.78 -3.68
N MET A 17 -12.63 -4.45 -4.06
CA MET A 17 -11.43 -4.94 -3.40
C MET A 17 -11.39 -4.49 -1.92
N PHE A 18 -11.53 -3.19 -1.65
CA PHE A 18 -11.51 -2.65 -0.29
C PHE A 18 -12.72 -3.07 0.54
N ALA A 19 -13.91 -3.21 -0.08
CA ALA A 19 -15.08 -3.76 0.58
C ALA A 19 -14.86 -5.22 1.00
N GLY A 20 -14.22 -6.03 0.15
CA GLY A 20 -13.82 -7.40 0.48
C GLY A 20 -12.85 -7.46 1.66
N LEU A 21 -11.84 -6.59 1.68
CA LEU A 21 -10.92 -6.46 2.82
C LEU A 21 -11.65 -6.09 4.11
N SER A 22 -12.56 -5.12 4.04
CA SER A 22 -13.38 -4.70 5.18
C SER A 22 -14.27 -5.84 5.69
N TYR A 23 -14.93 -6.56 4.79
CA TYR A 23 -15.77 -7.71 5.14
C TYR A 23 -14.96 -8.82 5.82
N LEU A 24 -13.81 -9.18 5.25
CA LEU A 24 -12.93 -10.21 5.83
C LEU A 24 -12.45 -9.83 7.22
N THR A 25 -12.12 -8.55 7.43
CA THR A 25 -11.65 -8.06 8.73
C THR A 25 -12.80 -8.07 9.75
N GLU A 26 -13.96 -7.51 9.41
CA GLU A 26 -15.11 -7.41 10.32
C GLU A 26 -15.68 -8.79 10.68
N LYS A 27 -15.79 -9.70 9.70
CA LYS A 27 -16.27 -11.06 9.93
C LYS A 27 -15.39 -11.85 10.91
N ASN A 28 -14.10 -11.52 10.96
CA ASN A 28 -13.15 -12.21 11.82
C ASN A 28 -12.79 -11.41 13.08
N LYS A 29 -13.40 -10.25 13.35
CA LYS A 29 -12.97 -9.33 14.43
C LYS A 29 -12.86 -9.97 15.82
N ASP A 30 -13.70 -10.97 16.10
CA ASP A 30 -13.74 -11.68 17.38
C ASP A 30 -12.75 -12.86 17.44
N LYS A 31 -11.93 -13.05 16.39
CA LYS A 31 -10.92 -14.11 16.31
C LYS A 31 -9.55 -13.55 16.60
N ASP A 32 -8.76 -14.25 17.41
CA ASP A 32 -7.40 -13.84 17.78
C ASP A 32 -6.46 -13.64 16.58
N TYR A 33 -6.77 -14.21 15.42
CA TYR A 33 -5.97 -14.08 14.20
C TYR A 33 -6.46 -12.99 13.23
N TYR A 34 -7.49 -12.20 13.56
CA TYR A 34 -8.06 -11.20 12.64
C TYR A 34 -7.02 -10.20 12.11
N HIS A 35 -6.12 -9.74 13.00
CA HIS A 35 -5.06 -8.79 12.66
C HIS A 35 -4.05 -9.40 11.67
N LYS A 36 -3.88 -10.72 11.66
CA LYS A 36 -3.02 -11.44 10.70
C LYS A 36 -3.64 -11.44 9.30
N ILE A 37 -4.96 -11.64 9.22
CA ILE A 37 -5.73 -11.55 7.97
C ILE A 37 -5.66 -10.14 7.43
N ALA A 38 -5.91 -9.14 8.27
CA ALA A 38 -5.83 -7.74 7.90
C ALA A 38 -4.43 -7.39 7.38
N ALA A 39 -3.36 -7.77 8.10
CA ALA A 39 -1.98 -7.49 7.71
C ALA A 39 -1.60 -8.15 6.37
N PHE A 40 -1.96 -9.41 6.14
CA PHE A 40 -1.66 -10.10 4.88
C PHE A 40 -2.42 -9.49 3.69
N ALA A 41 -3.71 -9.21 3.88
CA ALA A 41 -4.58 -8.72 2.81
C ALA A 41 -4.30 -7.24 2.48
N TRP A 42 -3.88 -6.44 3.47
CA TRP A 42 -3.43 -5.06 3.33
C TRP A 42 -2.01 -4.93 2.75
N GLY A 43 -1.08 -5.82 3.14
CA GLY A 43 0.35 -5.51 3.21
C GLY A 43 1.15 -5.43 1.91
N ALA A 44 0.59 -5.77 0.76
CA ALA A 44 1.22 -5.59 -0.55
C ALA A 44 0.39 -6.23 -1.67
N PRO A 45 -0.06 -7.50 -1.58
CA PRO A 45 -0.38 -8.25 -2.80
C PRO A 45 -1.58 -7.68 -3.56
N PHE A 46 -2.69 -7.38 -2.87
CA PHE A 46 -3.90 -6.91 -3.54
C PHE A 46 -3.79 -5.47 -4.01
N THR A 47 -3.34 -4.54 -3.17
CA THR A 47 -3.18 -3.13 -3.55
C THR A 47 -2.10 -2.96 -4.62
N PHE A 48 -0.98 -3.67 -4.51
CA PHE A 48 0.06 -3.68 -5.55
C PHE A 48 -0.47 -4.22 -6.87
N PHE A 49 -1.11 -5.41 -6.85
CA PHE A 49 -1.65 -6.02 -8.06
C PHE A 49 -2.67 -5.12 -8.75
N TYR A 50 -3.58 -4.52 -7.99
CA TYR A 50 -4.61 -3.65 -8.53
C TYR A 50 -4.03 -2.39 -9.19
N LEU A 51 -3.07 -1.72 -8.53
CA LEU A 51 -2.42 -0.54 -9.10
C LEU A 51 -1.51 -0.90 -10.29
N MET A 52 -0.84 -2.06 -10.24
CA MET A 52 -0.07 -2.59 -11.38
C MET A 52 -0.99 -2.85 -12.56
N TYR A 53 -2.17 -3.45 -12.34
CA TYR A 53 -3.15 -3.70 -13.38
C TYR A 53 -3.60 -2.40 -14.05
N ILE A 54 -3.96 -1.37 -13.27
CA ILE A 54 -4.37 -0.07 -13.82
C ILE A 54 -3.24 0.57 -14.63
N THR A 55 -2.05 0.66 -14.07
CA THR A 55 -0.90 1.32 -14.72
C THR A 55 -0.45 0.56 -15.97
N SER A 56 -0.57 -0.77 -15.99
CA SER A 56 -0.22 -1.59 -17.16
C SER A 56 -1.08 -1.33 -18.40
N LYS A 57 -2.28 -0.75 -18.24
CA LYS A 57 -3.14 -0.36 -19.37
C LYS A 57 -2.50 0.72 -20.26
N GLN A 58 -1.53 1.47 -19.74
CA GLN A 58 -0.76 2.46 -20.49
C GLN A 58 0.49 1.84 -21.18
N GLY A 59 0.67 0.52 -21.08
CA GLY A 59 1.72 -0.23 -21.76
C GLY A 59 2.85 -0.69 -20.84
N LYS A 60 3.79 -1.44 -21.44
CA LYS A 60 4.89 -2.12 -20.72
C LYS A 60 5.76 -1.16 -19.91
N LYS A 61 6.05 0.04 -20.44
CA LYS A 61 6.88 1.03 -19.75
C LYS A 61 6.21 1.50 -18.46
N ALA A 62 4.94 1.90 -18.51
CA ALA A 62 4.19 2.34 -17.34
C ALA A 62 4.11 1.25 -16.25
N ALA A 63 3.94 -0.01 -16.64
CA ALA A 63 3.99 -1.14 -15.70
C ALA A 63 5.37 -1.30 -15.02
N MET A 64 6.46 -1.07 -15.77
CA MET A 64 7.81 -1.16 -15.23
C MET A 64 8.16 0.01 -14.33
N ASP A 65 7.80 1.23 -14.72
CA ASP A 65 7.97 2.44 -13.91
C ASP A 65 7.16 2.30 -12.60
N PHE A 66 5.91 1.79 -12.68
CA PHE A 66 5.12 1.46 -11.48
C PHE A 66 5.87 0.49 -10.57
N ASN A 67 6.39 -0.63 -11.09
CA ASN A 67 7.11 -1.61 -10.25
C ASN A 67 8.35 -1.01 -9.57
N ARG A 68 9.12 -0.19 -10.29
CA ARG A 68 10.29 0.50 -9.73
C ARG A 68 9.92 1.48 -8.63
N HIS A 69 8.86 2.27 -8.83
CA HIS A 69 8.41 3.23 -7.83
C HIS A 69 7.70 2.59 -6.64
N ALA A 70 6.90 1.55 -6.88
CA ALA A 70 6.29 0.75 -5.84
C ALA A 70 7.35 0.06 -4.97
N LEU A 71 8.52 -0.30 -5.52
CA LEU A 71 9.63 -0.83 -4.74
C LEU A 71 10.14 0.18 -3.69
N PHE A 72 10.30 1.46 -4.03
CA PHE A 72 10.72 2.47 -3.05
C PHE A 72 9.71 2.61 -1.89
N GLY A 73 8.42 2.66 -2.21
CA GLY A 73 7.36 2.68 -1.18
C GLY A 73 7.37 1.40 -0.34
N THR A 74 7.54 0.25 -0.97
CA THR A 74 7.59 -1.06 -0.30
C THR A 74 8.81 -1.17 0.61
N MET A 75 9.97 -0.63 0.22
CA MET A 75 11.17 -0.59 1.07
C MET A 75 10.96 0.26 2.32
N ALA A 76 10.26 1.39 2.19
CA ALA A 76 9.89 2.21 3.35
C ALA A 76 8.93 1.45 4.30
N THR A 77 7.90 0.80 3.75
CA THR A 77 6.98 -0.05 4.53
C THR A 77 7.71 -1.22 5.20
N LEU A 78 8.60 -1.90 4.47
CA LEU A 78 9.41 -2.99 4.99
C LEU A 78 10.28 -2.51 6.16
N PHE A 79 10.93 -1.35 6.03
CA PHE A 79 11.69 -0.75 7.12
C PHE A 79 10.82 -0.52 8.36
N LEU A 80 9.61 0.01 8.21
CA LEU A 80 8.68 0.24 9.33
C LEU A 80 8.23 -1.07 10.00
N ILE A 81 7.95 -2.10 9.21
CA ILE A 81 7.61 -3.44 9.72
C ILE A 81 8.79 -4.01 10.50
N LEU A 82 10.00 -3.98 9.93
CA LEU A 82 11.21 -4.49 10.60
C LEU A 82 11.52 -3.71 11.88
N PHE A 83 11.36 -2.38 11.85
CA PHE A 83 11.49 -1.53 13.03
C PHE A 83 10.49 -1.94 14.12
N SER A 84 9.22 -2.10 13.76
CA SER A 84 8.16 -2.51 14.69
C SER A 84 8.41 -3.88 15.31
N LEU A 85 8.90 -4.83 14.52
CA LEU A 85 9.25 -6.17 15.00
C LEU A 85 10.46 -6.15 15.92
N TYR A 86 11.50 -5.37 15.57
CA TYR A 86 12.69 -5.23 16.39
C TYR A 86 12.36 -4.55 17.74
N PHE A 87 11.56 -3.50 17.73
CA PHE A 87 11.12 -2.76 18.91
C PHE A 87 9.73 -3.19 19.40
N HIS A 88 9.44 -4.50 19.41
CA HIS A 88 8.11 -5.03 19.77
C HIS A 88 7.66 -4.70 21.21
N ASN A 89 8.59 -4.37 22.11
CA ASN A 89 8.28 -3.98 23.50
C ASN A 89 7.97 -2.47 23.66
N MET A 90 8.07 -1.69 22.58
CA MET A 90 7.74 -0.26 22.59
C MET A 90 6.24 -0.07 22.71
N ASP A 91 5.81 1.01 23.39
CA ASP A 91 4.41 1.40 23.43
C ASP A 91 3.83 1.56 22.02
N VAL A 92 2.64 1.00 21.80
CA VAL A 92 1.98 0.95 20.49
C VAL A 92 1.73 2.35 19.93
N LYS A 93 1.36 3.32 20.77
CA LYS A 93 1.10 4.71 20.31
C LYS A 93 2.41 5.36 19.86
N ILE A 94 3.50 5.13 20.58
CA ILE A 94 4.83 5.61 20.19
C ILE A 94 5.27 4.98 18.86
N ASN A 95 5.08 3.68 18.68
CA ASN A 95 5.42 3.00 17.43
C ASN A 95 4.60 3.56 16.24
N VAL A 96 3.29 3.75 16.42
CA VAL A 96 2.43 4.36 15.39
C VAL A 96 2.87 5.78 15.06
N LEU A 97 3.20 6.59 16.07
CA LEU A 97 3.67 7.96 15.87
C LEU A 97 5.02 8.01 15.13
N PHE A 98 5.96 7.15 15.51
CA PHE A 98 7.24 7.00 14.81
C PHE A 98 7.02 6.59 13.34
N SER A 99 6.17 5.58 13.11
CA SER A 99 5.83 5.10 11.77
C SER A 99 5.24 6.21 10.89
N PHE A 100 4.38 7.06 11.47
CA PHE A 100 3.82 8.22 10.80
C PHE A 100 4.91 9.22 10.35
N PHE A 101 5.79 9.64 11.26
CA PHE A 101 6.85 10.61 10.94
C PHE A 101 7.87 10.07 9.94
N VAL A 102 8.26 8.80 10.08
CA VAL A 102 9.16 8.15 9.14
C VAL A 102 8.52 8.03 7.75
N THR A 103 7.24 7.64 7.67
CA THR A 103 6.51 7.62 6.39
C THR A 103 6.50 9.01 5.74
N PHE A 104 6.24 10.05 6.52
CA PHE A 104 6.26 11.42 6.03
C PHE A 104 7.66 11.84 5.55
N ALA A 105 8.72 11.44 6.26
CA ALA A 105 10.10 11.70 5.85
C ALA A 105 10.45 11.01 4.53
N PHE A 106 10.08 9.73 4.35
CA PHE A 106 10.25 9.03 3.08
C PHE A 106 9.50 9.70 1.93
N ALA A 107 8.24 10.08 2.16
CA ALA A 107 7.45 10.81 1.16
C ALA A 107 8.10 12.17 0.82
N PHE A 108 8.53 12.92 1.83
CA PHE A 108 9.22 14.20 1.64
C PHE A 108 10.48 14.03 0.80
N VAL A 109 11.34 13.06 1.12
CA VAL A 109 12.55 12.76 0.34
C VAL A 109 12.19 12.38 -1.11
N TYR A 110 11.21 11.50 -1.30
CA TYR A 110 10.78 11.04 -2.62
C TYR A 110 10.37 12.19 -3.53
N PHE A 111 9.54 13.12 -3.02
CA PHE A 111 9.06 14.26 -3.80
C PHE A 111 10.09 15.39 -3.89
N LYS A 112 10.79 15.72 -2.80
CA LYS A 112 11.78 16.82 -2.77
C LYS A 112 12.92 16.60 -3.73
N PHE A 113 13.45 15.37 -3.80
CA PHE A 113 14.54 15.00 -4.71
C PHE A 113 14.06 14.53 -6.09
N LYS A 114 12.75 14.57 -6.33
CA LYS A 114 12.10 14.13 -7.58
C LYS A 114 12.51 12.72 -7.99
N LEU A 115 12.52 11.79 -7.04
CA LEU A 115 12.87 10.39 -7.32
C LEU A 115 11.91 9.75 -8.33
N TYR A 116 10.66 10.24 -8.38
CA TYR A 116 9.65 9.91 -9.38
C TYR A 116 10.03 10.22 -10.84
N ASN A 117 11.08 11.03 -11.08
CA ASN A 117 11.56 11.37 -12.42
C ASN A 117 12.86 10.67 -12.81
N ARG A 118 13.50 9.94 -11.89
CA ARG A 118 14.87 9.41 -12.07
C ARG A 118 14.92 7.91 -12.39
N PHE A 119 13.90 7.15 -12.01
CA PHE A 119 13.91 5.68 -12.03
C PHE A 119 12.69 5.13 -12.76
#